data_AF-A0A815R3N5-F1
#
_entry.id   AF-A0A815R3N5-F1
#
_cell.length_a   1.000
_cell.length_b   1.000
_cell.length_c   1.000
_cell.angle_alpha   90.00
_cell.angle_beta   90.00
_cell.angle_gamma   90.00
#
_symmetry.space_group_name_H-M   'P 1'
#
loop_
_entity.id
_entity.type
_entity.pdbx_description
1 polymer ?
#
loop_
_entity_poly.entity_id
_entity_poly.type
_entity_poly.pdbx_seq_one_letter_code
_entity_poly.pdbx_strand_id
1 'polypeptide(L)' 'GTKLKILSVHFFGSKWEIEVELAEDDIDFIEENENKM' A
#
# COMPACT_ATOMS: atom_id res chain seq x y z
N GLY A 1 10.54 -3.48 -4.47
CA GLY A 1 10.41 -3.86 -3.05
C GLY A 1 8.94 -3.80 -2.69
N THR A 2 8.48 -4.66 -1.78
CA THR A 2 7.04 -4.77 -1.44
C THR A 2 6.52 -3.49 -0.81
N LYS A 3 5.41 -2.96 -1.33
CA LYS A 3 4.69 -1.83 -0.75
C LYS A 3 3.67 -2.35 0.28
N LEU A 4 3.56 -1.64 1.39
CA LEU A 4 2.61 -1.93 2.46
C LEU A 4 1.78 -0.69 2.72
N LYS A 5 0.47 -0.88 2.91
CA LYS A 5 -0.44 0.15 3.38
C LYS A 5 -0.65 -0.04 4.88
N ILE A 6 -0.40 1.01 5.65
CA ILE A 6 -0.66 0.99 7.10
C ILE A 6 -2.16 1.15 7.32
N LEU A 7 -2.77 0.20 8.02
CA LEU A 7 -4.19 0.24 8.37
C LEU A 7 -4.40 0.87 9.75
N SER A 8 -3.60 0.47 10.73
CA SER A 8 -3.70 0.99 12.09
C SER A 8 -2.36 0.95 12.84
N VAL A 9 -2.22 1.84 13.82
CA VAL A 9 -1.05 1.92 14.70
C VAL A 9 -1.53 2.13 16.13
N HIS A 10 -1.18 1.19 17.02
CA HIS A 10 -1.56 1.24 18.42
C HIS A 10 -0.33 1.10 19.32
N PHE A 11 -0.30 1.90 20.39
CA PHE A 11 0.70 1.80 21.45
C PHE A 11 0.07 1.27 22.73
N PHE A 12 0.60 0.18 23.24
CA PHE A 12 0.15 -0.47 24.47
C PHE A 12 1.21 -0.38 25.56
N GLY A 13 1.62 0.83 25.92
CA GLY A 13 2.51 1.14 27.05
C GLY A 13 3.97 0.69 26.90
N SER A 14 4.22 -0.50 26.35
CA SER A 14 5.54 -1.09 26.12
C SER A 14 5.69 -1.76 24.75
N LYS A 15 4.60 -1.92 23.99
CA LYS A 15 4.61 -2.53 22.65
C LYS A 15 3.86 -1.67 21.64
N TRP A 16 4.32 -1.73 20.40
CA TRP A 16 3.61 -1.22 19.25
C TRP A 16 2.96 -2.37 18.50
N GLU A 17 1.72 -2.16 18.07
CA GLU A 17 1.00 -3.04 17.17
C GLU A 17 0.67 -2.25 15.91
N ILE A 18 1.13 -2.75 14.77
CA ILE A 18 0.94 -2.11 13.47
C ILE A 18 0.25 -3.14 12.58
N GLU A 19 -0.93 -2.77 12.10
CA GLU A 19 -1.67 -3.55 11.14
C GLU A 19 -1.37 -3.01 9.74
N VAL A 20 -1.00 -3.90 8.82
CA VAL A 20 -0.64 -3.55 7.44
C VAL A 20 -1.36 -4.46 6.46
N GLU A 21 -1.67 -3.90 5.30
CA GLU A 21 -2.15 -4.61 4.14
C GLU A 21 -1.06 -4.59 3.06
N LEU A 22 -0.93 -5.68 2.28
CA LEU A 22 -0.09 -5.65 1.08
C LEU A 22 -0.73 -4.67 0.09
N ALA A 23 0.00 -3.63 -0.28
CA ALA A 23 -0.46 -2.79 -1.37
C ALA A 23 -0.26 -3.57 -2.66
N GLU A 24 -1.34 -3.78 -3.42
CA GLU A 24 -1.21 -4.21 -4.81
C GLU A 24 -0.37 -3.15 -5.52
N ASP A 25 0.67 -3.59 -6.25
CA ASP A 25 1.43 -2.65 -7.07
C ASP A 25 0.46 -2.14 -8.14
N ASP A 26 0.27 -0.81 -8.21
CA ASP A 26 -0.48 -0.12 -9.27
C ASP A 26 0.22 -0.30 -10.63
N ILE A 27 0.30 -1.54 -11.14
CA ILE A 27 0.90 -1.88 -12.43
C ILE A 27 -0.04 -1.46 -13.59
N ASP A 28 -1.32 -1.20 -13.30
CA ASP A 28 -2.33 -0.98 -14.33
C ASP A 28 -2.62 0.50 -14.66
N PHE A 29 -1.92 1.48 -14.06
CA PHE A 29 -2.20 2.91 -14.30
C PHE A 29 -1.42 3.55 -15.47
N ILE A 30 -0.65 2.79 -16.25
CA ILE A 30 0.16 3.32 -17.37
C ILE A 30 -0.41 2.98 -18.76
N GLU A 31 -1.39 2.06 -18.90
CA GLU A 31 -1.86 1.61 -20.22
C GLU A 31 -3.06 2.37 -20.83
N GLU A 32 -3.60 3.44 -20.22
CA GLU A 32 -4.73 4.17 -20.82
C GLU A 32 -4.36 5.40 -21.69
N ASN A 33 -3.09 5.83 -21.73
CA ASN A 33 -2.70 7.02 -22.51
C ASN A 33 -2.08 6.74 -23.90
N GLU A 34 -1.82 5.49 -24.28
CA GLU A 34 -1.24 5.18 -25.59
C GLU A 34 -2.29 4.82 -26.67
N ASN A 35 -3.54 4.52 -26.29
CA ASN A 35 -4.57 4.08 -27.25
C ASN A 35 -5.42 5.23 -27.83
N LYS A 36 -4.91 6.48 -27.80
CA LYS A 36 -5.55 7.68 -28.38
C LYS A 36 -4.66 8.46 -29.36
N MET A 37 -3.58 7.86 -29.89
CA MET A 37 -2.79 8.43 -30.99
C MET A 37 -2.95 7.65 -32.29
#